data_AF-A0A3D4UN43-F1
#
_entry.id   AF-A0A3D4UN43-F1
#
_cell.length_a   1.000
_cell.length_b   1.000
_cell.length_c   1.000
_cell.angle_alpha   90.00
_cell.angle_beta   90.00
_cell.angle_gamma   90.00
#
_symmetry.space_group_name_H-M   'P 1'
#
loop_
_entity.id
_entity.type
_entity.pdbx_description
1 polymer ?
#
loop_
_entity_poly.entity_id
_entity_poly.type
_entity_poly.pdbx_seq_one_letter_code
_entity_poly.pdbx_strand_id
1 'polypeptide(L)'
;FDDDAGHERVPRNAPHIFNLGAHEFTVMMHDGRIRVDPSKPSGFDTPADEDFMGGIDSVVSAQACFPVTSFAEMAGQPGENNVANSVFSNNLPRAWAILAKRVALVPEYAQMFIEIYDDVQTNNDIRYHHIANAIGAYESAVGRADNAPFDRFMRGDTGAMSMNAVNGMILFYGKAGCAECHSGKFQTDHSFRAIAMPQIGPGKGQTQPGYIDGLDDLGLGGETEIEEDNFKFRVPSLRNVALTGPWGHDGAYATLEGVVRHHLDPVNALYNYDQSQAVLPDAGSLNTRDFLVMNTPDRVEGIAAANELAPVNLTETEIDHLIEFMHALTDTDSIDIRHAIPMRVP
;
A
#
# COMPACT_ATOMS: atom_id res chain seq x y z
N PHE A 1 -22.51 -11.82 20.44
CA PHE A 1 -22.56 -11.15 19.12
C PHE A 1 -22.30 -9.64 19.23
N ASP A 2 -22.19 -9.05 20.44
CA ASP A 2 -21.75 -7.65 20.65
C ASP A 2 -20.21 -7.48 20.77
N ASP A 3 -19.43 -8.57 20.69
CA ASP A 3 -17.96 -8.57 20.88
C ASP A 3 -17.17 -8.47 19.56
N ASP A 4 -17.83 -8.23 18.42
CA ASP A 4 -17.18 -8.14 17.09
C ASP A 4 -17.02 -6.67 16.63
N ALA A 5 -17.08 -5.72 17.57
CA ALA A 5 -16.82 -4.32 17.28
C ALA A 5 -15.32 -4.14 17.00
N GLY A 6 -14.97 -3.62 15.82
CA GLY A 6 -13.58 -3.34 15.46
C GLY A 6 -12.89 -2.51 16.55
N HIS A 7 -11.84 -3.09 17.15
CA HIS A 7 -11.12 -2.48 18.26
C HIS A 7 -10.26 -1.28 17.84
N GLU A 8 -9.92 -1.22 16.56
CA GLU A 8 -9.06 -0.19 15.96
C GLU A 8 -9.35 -0.02 14.46
N ARG A 9 -8.92 1.10 13.89
CA ARG A 9 -8.91 1.32 12.44
C ARG A 9 -7.58 0.85 11.86
N VAL A 10 -7.60 0.30 10.66
CA VAL A 10 -6.37 0.15 9.86
C VAL A 10 -5.82 1.56 9.58
N PRO A 11 -4.58 1.89 9.99
CA PRO A 11 -4.08 3.27 9.91
C PRO A 11 -3.86 3.83 8.51
N ARG A 12 -3.78 2.97 7.50
CA ARG A 12 -3.45 3.32 6.13
C ARG A 12 -4.41 2.69 5.15
N ASN A 13 -4.62 3.35 4.02
CA ASN A 13 -5.35 2.79 2.90
C ASN A 13 -4.58 1.60 2.31
N ALA A 14 -5.30 0.54 1.96
CA ALA A 14 -4.70 -0.67 1.42
C ALA A 14 -4.15 -0.41 0.00
N PRO A 15 -2.86 -0.69 -0.27
CA PRO A 15 -2.32 -0.56 -1.62
C PRO A 15 -2.91 -1.64 -2.55
N HIS A 16 -2.99 -1.33 -3.85
CA HIS A 16 -3.40 -2.30 -4.86
C HIS A 16 -2.34 -3.38 -5.10
N ILE A 17 -2.73 -4.53 -5.66
CA ILE A 17 -1.81 -5.63 -6.01
C ILE A 17 -1.29 -5.60 -7.45
N PHE A 18 -1.73 -4.63 -8.26
CA PHE A 18 -1.37 -4.59 -9.68
C PHE A 18 0.15 -4.47 -9.92
N ASN A 19 0.66 -5.37 -10.76
CA ASN A 19 2.05 -5.45 -11.23
C ASN A 19 3.14 -5.64 -10.17
N LEU A 20 2.78 -5.92 -8.91
CA LEU A 20 3.76 -6.02 -7.81
C LEU A 20 4.78 -7.16 -8.00
N GLY A 21 4.47 -8.16 -8.83
CA GLY A 21 5.38 -9.25 -9.20
C GLY A 21 6.54 -8.87 -10.13
N ALA A 22 6.57 -7.64 -10.65
CA ALA A 22 7.66 -7.19 -11.51
C ALA A 22 8.94 -6.91 -10.69
N HIS A 23 10.11 -7.25 -11.23
CA HIS A 23 11.39 -7.14 -10.53
C HIS A 23 11.77 -5.70 -10.16
N GLU A 24 11.18 -4.71 -10.81
CA GLU A 24 11.32 -3.29 -10.49
C GLU A 24 10.75 -2.95 -9.10
N PHE A 25 9.79 -3.73 -8.58
CA PHE A 25 9.29 -3.56 -7.22
C PHE A 25 10.23 -4.24 -6.23
N THR A 26 11.02 -3.43 -5.53
CA THR A 26 11.96 -3.88 -4.49
C THR A 26 11.60 -3.37 -3.10
N VAL A 27 10.56 -2.51 -3.00
CA VAL A 27 10.11 -1.88 -1.76
C VAL A 27 8.58 -1.88 -1.71
N MET A 28 8.02 -2.30 -0.58
CA MET A 28 6.59 -2.49 -0.35
C MET A 28 6.12 -1.68 0.87
N MET A 29 4.79 -1.54 1.00
CA MET A 29 4.12 -0.65 1.95
C MET A 29 4.32 0.84 1.63
N HIS A 30 3.56 1.71 2.30
CA HIS A 30 3.64 3.17 2.12
C HIS A 30 4.89 3.79 2.76
N ASP A 31 5.38 3.23 3.86
CA ASP A 31 6.61 3.63 4.57
C ASP A 31 7.88 2.92 4.05
N GLY A 32 7.70 1.93 3.17
CA GLY A 32 8.82 1.16 2.65
C GLY A 32 9.43 0.16 3.62
N ARG A 33 8.74 -0.19 4.72
CA ARG A 33 9.31 -1.03 5.76
C ARG A 33 9.62 -2.46 5.34
N ILE A 34 9.26 -2.86 4.12
CA ILE A 34 9.57 -4.17 3.56
C ILE A 34 10.33 -3.94 2.26
N ARG A 35 11.61 -4.27 2.24
CA ARG A 35 12.46 -4.05 1.06
C ARG A 35 13.48 -5.16 0.85
N VAL A 36 13.88 -5.35 -0.41
CA VAL A 36 14.98 -6.24 -0.77
C VAL A 36 16.28 -5.68 -0.20
N ASP A 37 16.97 -6.49 0.59
CA ASP A 37 18.28 -6.17 1.15
C ASP A 37 19.16 -7.44 1.20
N PRO A 38 20.05 -7.65 0.22
CA PRO A 38 20.93 -8.81 0.17
C PRO A 38 21.92 -8.91 1.34
N SER A 39 22.08 -7.86 2.16
CA SER A 39 22.93 -7.90 3.35
C SER A 39 22.26 -8.62 4.52
N LYS A 40 20.93 -8.74 4.52
CA LYS A 40 20.16 -9.46 5.54
C LYS A 40 20.19 -10.97 5.26
N PRO A 41 20.22 -11.84 6.28
CA PRO A 41 20.21 -13.29 6.08
C PRO A 41 19.01 -13.82 5.28
N SER A 42 17.85 -13.17 5.42
CA SER A 42 16.62 -13.47 4.68
C SER A 42 16.62 -12.92 3.25
N GLY A 43 17.50 -11.97 2.93
CA GLY A 43 17.46 -11.16 1.71
C GLY A 43 16.50 -9.96 1.78
N PHE A 44 15.86 -9.70 2.93
CA PHE A 44 14.89 -8.63 3.10
C PHE A 44 15.10 -7.87 4.42
N ASP A 45 14.99 -6.55 4.35
CA ASP A 45 14.87 -5.67 5.51
C ASP A 45 13.37 -5.48 5.81
N THR A 46 12.97 -5.84 7.03
CA THR A 46 11.57 -5.93 7.44
C THR A 46 11.42 -5.59 8.92
N PRO A 47 10.20 -5.27 9.41
CA PRO A 47 9.97 -5.00 10.84
C PRO A 47 10.22 -6.20 11.78
N ALA A 48 10.46 -7.39 11.23
CA ALA A 48 10.80 -8.57 12.01
C ALA A 48 12.32 -8.75 12.19
N ASP A 49 13.15 -7.89 11.58
CA ASP A 49 14.60 -7.92 11.71
C ASP A 49 15.21 -9.34 11.57
N GLU A 50 16.01 -9.76 12.57
CA GLU A 50 16.67 -11.06 12.61
C GLU A 50 15.69 -12.24 12.78
N ASP A 51 14.47 -11.98 13.25
CA ASP A 51 13.41 -12.99 13.38
C ASP A 51 12.72 -13.28 12.03
N PHE A 52 13.01 -12.50 10.98
CA PHE A 52 12.40 -12.74 9.67
C PHE A 52 12.92 -14.02 9.01
N MET A 53 12.00 -14.83 8.50
CA MET A 53 12.31 -16.15 7.96
C MET A 53 13.05 -16.09 6.62
N GLY A 54 13.91 -17.09 6.37
CA GLY A 54 14.47 -17.34 5.04
C GLY A 54 13.52 -18.12 4.13
N GLY A 55 13.93 -18.31 2.86
CA GLY A 55 13.16 -19.06 1.86
C GLY A 55 12.02 -18.25 1.22
N ILE A 56 12.09 -16.92 1.29
CA ILE A 56 11.10 -16.01 0.69
C ILE A 56 11.53 -15.67 -0.75
N ASP A 57 10.63 -15.85 -1.72
CA ASP A 57 10.96 -15.76 -3.15
C ASP A 57 10.95 -14.34 -3.71
N SER A 58 10.19 -13.42 -3.10
CA SER A 58 10.00 -12.07 -3.61
C SER A 58 9.59 -11.09 -2.50
N VAL A 59 9.72 -9.78 -2.75
CA VAL A 59 9.26 -8.75 -1.81
C VAL A 59 7.74 -8.78 -1.60
N VAL A 60 7.00 -9.28 -2.58
CA VAL A 60 5.54 -9.53 -2.49
C VAL A 60 5.28 -10.65 -1.47
N SER A 61 6.03 -11.76 -1.57
CA SER A 61 5.96 -12.85 -0.62
C SER A 61 6.37 -12.40 0.80
N ALA A 62 7.37 -11.52 0.90
CA ALA A 62 7.75 -10.91 2.18
C ALA A 62 6.60 -10.06 2.76
N GLN A 63 5.92 -9.26 1.92
CA GLN A 63 4.78 -8.45 2.34
C GLN A 63 3.62 -9.29 2.86
N ALA A 64 3.32 -10.44 2.25
CA ALA A 64 2.27 -11.34 2.69
C ALA A 64 2.44 -11.86 4.13
N CYS A 65 3.63 -11.71 4.73
CA CYS A 65 3.92 -12.16 6.09
C CYS A 65 3.38 -11.24 7.20
N PHE A 66 3.05 -9.98 6.90
CA PHE A 66 2.78 -8.96 7.92
C PHE A 66 1.31 -8.70 8.25
N PRO A 67 0.35 -8.73 7.29
CA PRO A 67 -1.07 -8.56 7.62
C PRO A 67 -1.57 -9.59 8.65
N VAL A 68 -1.09 -10.83 8.54
CA VAL A 68 -1.41 -11.93 9.48
C VAL A 68 -0.87 -11.75 10.89
N THR A 69 0.04 -10.80 11.09
CA THR A 69 0.65 -10.47 12.39
C THR A 69 0.20 -9.10 12.91
N SER A 70 -0.68 -8.41 12.19
CA SER A 70 -1.18 -7.09 12.56
C SER A 70 -2.50 -7.19 13.31
N PHE A 71 -2.57 -6.56 14.49
CA PHE A 71 -3.79 -6.51 15.33
C PHE A 71 -4.96 -5.84 14.59
N ALA A 72 -4.66 -4.79 13.82
CA ALA A 72 -5.63 -4.03 13.07
C ALA A 72 -6.13 -4.76 11.81
N GLU A 73 -5.45 -5.84 11.41
CA GLU A 73 -5.75 -6.58 10.19
C GLU A 73 -6.23 -8.01 10.52
N MET A 74 -5.34 -9.00 10.56
CA MET A 74 -5.73 -10.42 10.58
C MET A 74 -5.32 -11.18 11.85
N ALA A 75 -4.50 -10.60 12.72
CA ALA A 75 -4.01 -11.34 13.90
C ALA A 75 -5.13 -11.61 14.93
N GLY A 76 -6.14 -10.73 15.00
CA GLY A 76 -7.08 -10.63 16.13
C GLY A 76 -6.40 -10.02 17.36
N GLN A 77 -7.13 -9.80 18.46
CA GLN A 77 -6.63 -9.13 19.66
C GLN A 77 -6.02 -10.09 20.70
N PRO A 78 -5.11 -9.62 21.58
CA PRO A 78 -4.55 -10.44 22.64
C PRO A 78 -5.65 -11.05 23.53
N GLY A 79 -5.58 -12.36 23.75
CA GLY A 79 -6.57 -13.15 24.49
C GLY A 79 -7.56 -13.91 23.60
N GLU A 80 -7.78 -13.48 22.36
CA GLU A 80 -8.77 -14.11 21.47
C GLU A 80 -8.24 -15.41 20.86
N ASN A 81 -6.97 -15.43 20.45
CA ASN A 81 -6.38 -16.57 19.78
C ASN A 81 -4.85 -16.64 19.93
N ASN A 82 -4.28 -17.81 19.60
CA ASN A 82 -2.86 -18.09 19.79
C ASN A 82 -1.93 -17.28 18.88
N VAL A 83 -2.40 -16.79 17.72
CA VAL A 83 -1.61 -15.92 16.83
C VAL A 83 -1.46 -14.56 17.49
N ALA A 84 -2.57 -13.91 17.85
CA ALA A 84 -2.57 -12.63 18.57
C ALA A 84 -1.73 -12.66 19.86
N ASN A 85 -1.86 -13.73 20.66
CA ASN A 85 -1.05 -13.91 21.88
C ASN A 85 0.46 -14.00 21.58
N SER A 86 0.83 -14.62 20.46
CA SER A 86 2.23 -14.73 20.04
C SER A 86 2.78 -13.40 19.55
N VAL A 87 2.00 -12.66 18.75
CA VAL A 87 2.32 -11.29 18.33
C VAL A 87 2.49 -10.37 19.53
N PHE A 88 1.56 -10.40 20.48
CA PHE A 88 1.60 -9.58 21.71
C PHE A 88 2.84 -9.85 22.55
N SER A 89 3.36 -11.08 22.51
CA SER A 89 4.58 -11.48 23.22
C SER A 89 5.85 -11.24 22.39
N ASN A 90 5.77 -10.45 21.31
CA ASN A 90 6.83 -10.19 20.33
C ASN A 90 7.47 -11.47 19.77
N ASN A 91 6.66 -12.46 19.41
CA ASN A 91 7.13 -13.74 18.88
C ASN A 91 6.46 -14.05 17.53
N LEU A 92 6.89 -13.30 16.51
CA LEU A 92 6.42 -13.48 15.13
C LEU A 92 6.76 -14.88 14.57
N PRO A 93 7.94 -15.48 14.81
CA PRO A 93 8.22 -16.85 14.38
C PRO A 93 7.18 -17.87 14.87
N ARG A 94 6.73 -17.74 16.12
CA ARG A 94 5.66 -18.59 16.66
C ARG A 94 4.31 -18.30 16.01
N ALA A 95 3.98 -17.03 15.77
CA ALA A 95 2.74 -16.66 15.08
C ALA A 95 2.65 -17.31 13.69
N TRP A 96 3.71 -17.19 12.89
CA TRP A 96 3.82 -17.82 11.58
C TRP A 96 3.80 -19.35 11.64
N ALA A 97 4.45 -19.97 12.65
CA ALA A 97 4.40 -21.42 12.84
C ALA A 97 2.97 -21.92 13.15
N ILE A 98 2.20 -21.17 13.93
CA ILE A 98 0.78 -21.50 14.21
C ILE A 98 -0.04 -21.44 12.93
N LEU A 99 0.15 -20.39 12.12
CA LEU A 99 -0.55 -20.23 10.84
C LEU A 99 -0.18 -21.34 9.85
N ALA A 100 1.10 -21.68 9.73
CA ALA A 100 1.56 -22.80 8.90
C ALA A 100 0.90 -24.11 9.33
N LYS A 101 0.79 -24.36 10.64
CA LYS A 101 0.09 -25.53 11.16
C LYS A 101 -1.40 -25.53 10.82
N ARG A 102 -2.09 -24.39 10.84
CA ARG A 102 -3.50 -24.31 10.42
C ARG A 102 -3.68 -24.76 8.98
N VAL A 103 -2.82 -24.27 8.08
CA VAL A 103 -2.83 -24.67 6.66
C VAL A 103 -2.49 -26.15 6.48
N ALA A 104 -1.46 -26.64 7.17
CA ALA A 104 -1.03 -28.03 7.11
C ALA A 104 -2.07 -29.05 7.64
N LEU A 105 -3.03 -28.60 8.44
CA LEU A 105 -4.13 -29.42 8.96
C LEU A 105 -5.30 -29.56 7.99
N VAL A 106 -5.32 -28.82 6.86
CA VAL A 106 -6.28 -28.99 5.78
C VAL A 106 -5.69 -30.00 4.78
N PRO A 107 -6.24 -31.23 4.66
CA PRO A 107 -5.60 -32.29 3.87
C PRO A 107 -5.39 -31.93 2.40
N GLU A 108 -6.34 -31.21 1.79
CA GLU A 108 -6.23 -30.80 0.38
C GLU A 108 -5.11 -29.77 0.18
N TYR A 109 -4.98 -28.77 1.07
CA TYR A 109 -3.83 -27.84 1.02
C TYR A 109 -2.51 -28.58 1.25
N ALA A 110 -2.44 -29.46 2.26
CA ALA A 110 -1.22 -30.20 2.53
C ALA A 110 -0.74 -30.99 1.31
N GLN A 111 -1.65 -31.65 0.60
CA GLN A 111 -1.35 -32.35 -0.64
C GLN A 111 -0.85 -31.40 -1.74
N MET A 112 -1.49 -30.24 -1.92
CA MET A 112 -1.03 -29.24 -2.89
C MET A 112 0.37 -28.71 -2.57
N PHE A 113 0.72 -28.50 -1.29
CA PHE A 113 2.07 -28.08 -0.91
C PHE A 113 3.12 -29.17 -1.17
N ILE A 114 2.81 -30.44 -0.89
CA ILE A 114 3.70 -31.59 -1.18
C ILE A 114 3.95 -31.73 -2.69
N GLU A 115 2.97 -31.40 -3.52
CA GLU A 115 3.09 -31.51 -4.98
C GLU A 115 3.97 -30.44 -5.62
N ILE A 116 4.10 -29.25 -5.00
CA ILE A 116 4.77 -28.09 -5.61
C ILE A 116 6.12 -27.73 -5.00
N TYR A 117 6.40 -28.14 -3.76
CA TYR A 117 7.66 -27.82 -3.07
C TYR A 117 8.50 -29.08 -2.84
N ASP A 118 9.71 -29.11 -3.41
CA ASP A 118 10.62 -30.25 -3.32
C ASP A 118 11.04 -30.60 -1.87
N ASP A 119 11.07 -29.62 -0.99
CA ASP A 119 11.43 -29.77 0.43
C ASP A 119 10.24 -30.11 1.35
N VAL A 120 9.02 -30.20 0.80
CA VAL A 120 7.81 -30.58 1.54
C VAL A 120 7.44 -32.03 1.24
N GLN A 121 7.86 -32.97 2.09
CA GLN A 121 7.58 -34.40 1.92
C GLN A 121 6.33 -34.86 2.70
N THR A 122 6.01 -34.13 3.77
CA THR A 122 4.87 -34.38 4.65
C THR A 122 4.24 -33.07 5.07
N ASN A 123 3.01 -33.12 5.62
CA ASN A 123 2.35 -31.93 6.17
C ASN A 123 3.17 -31.23 7.28
N ASN A 124 4.02 -31.97 8.00
CA ASN A 124 4.89 -31.43 9.04
C ASN A 124 6.08 -30.63 8.48
N ASP A 125 6.32 -30.65 7.18
CA ASP A 125 7.39 -29.91 6.51
C ASP A 125 6.91 -28.53 6.04
N ILE A 126 5.59 -28.29 6.01
CA ILE A 126 5.01 -27.00 5.63
C ILE A 126 5.44 -25.92 6.63
N ARG A 127 6.06 -24.86 6.12
CA ARG A 127 6.47 -23.66 6.85
C ARG A 127 5.76 -22.45 6.26
N TYR A 128 5.81 -21.34 6.98
CA TYR A 128 5.09 -20.15 6.57
C TYR A 128 5.64 -19.51 5.28
N HIS A 129 6.94 -19.61 5.00
CA HIS A 129 7.50 -19.11 3.73
C HIS A 129 6.88 -19.81 2.51
N HIS A 130 6.57 -21.11 2.57
CA HIS A 130 5.84 -21.79 1.48
C HIS A 130 4.48 -21.13 1.20
N ILE A 131 3.77 -20.75 2.26
CA ILE A 131 2.45 -20.10 2.18
C ILE A 131 2.60 -18.68 1.64
N ALA A 132 3.55 -17.92 2.18
CA ALA A 132 3.86 -16.57 1.76
C ALA A 132 4.26 -16.51 0.28
N ASN A 133 5.10 -17.45 -0.18
CA ASN A 133 5.50 -17.57 -1.59
C ASN A 133 4.33 -17.95 -2.49
N ALA A 134 3.42 -18.83 -2.04
CA ALA A 134 2.22 -19.17 -2.79
C ALA A 134 1.29 -17.94 -2.96
N ILE A 135 1.13 -17.13 -1.91
CA ILE A 135 0.38 -15.86 -1.96
C ILE A 135 1.06 -14.88 -2.90
N GLY A 136 2.37 -14.65 -2.74
CA GLY A 136 3.12 -13.72 -3.58
C GLY A 136 3.13 -14.13 -5.05
N ALA A 137 3.19 -15.43 -5.35
CA ALA A 137 3.07 -15.96 -6.71
C ALA A 137 1.67 -15.72 -7.29
N TYR A 138 0.61 -15.94 -6.50
CA TYR A 138 -0.77 -15.65 -6.91
C TYR A 138 -0.96 -14.15 -7.22
N GLU A 139 -0.55 -13.27 -6.32
CA GLU A 139 -0.65 -11.81 -6.50
C GLU A 139 0.15 -11.34 -7.72
N SER A 140 1.34 -11.89 -7.92
CA SER A 140 2.20 -11.59 -9.07
C SER A 140 1.55 -12.00 -10.40
N ALA A 141 0.87 -13.15 -10.43
CA ALA A 141 0.24 -13.67 -11.63
C ALA A 141 -1.08 -12.96 -11.95
N VAL A 142 -1.96 -12.82 -10.95
CA VAL A 142 -3.31 -12.27 -11.12
C VAL A 142 -3.30 -10.75 -11.20
N GLY A 143 -2.36 -10.09 -10.52
CA GLY A 143 -2.23 -8.63 -10.54
C GLY A 143 -1.64 -8.05 -11.83
N ARG A 144 -1.34 -8.86 -12.86
CA ARG A 144 -0.69 -8.35 -14.08
C ARG A 144 -1.61 -7.39 -14.85
N ALA A 145 -1.13 -6.18 -15.10
CA ALA A 145 -1.83 -5.11 -15.83
C ALA A 145 -0.84 -4.38 -16.76
N ASP A 146 -0.76 -4.80 -18.02
CA ASP A 146 0.22 -4.32 -19.02
C ASP A 146 -0.38 -4.03 -20.42
N ASN A 147 -1.71 -3.93 -20.48
CA ASN A 147 -2.47 -3.72 -21.70
C ASN A 147 -3.45 -2.54 -21.63
N ALA A 148 -3.21 -1.56 -20.75
CA ALA A 148 -3.99 -0.34 -20.69
C ALA A 148 -3.94 0.44 -22.03
N PRO A 149 -4.89 1.36 -22.30
CA PRO A 149 -4.83 2.27 -23.45
C PRO A 149 -3.46 2.93 -23.66
N PHE A 150 -2.83 3.39 -22.56
CA PHE A 150 -1.48 3.93 -22.58
C PHE A 150 -0.44 2.92 -23.09
N ASP A 151 -0.49 1.66 -22.65
CA ASP A 151 0.47 0.63 -23.10
C ASP A 151 0.35 0.34 -24.59
N ARG A 152 -0.88 0.26 -25.10
CA ARG A 152 -1.13 0.08 -26.54
C ARG A 152 -0.65 1.29 -27.34
N PHE A 153 -0.91 2.50 -26.84
CA PHE A 153 -0.41 3.74 -27.44
C PHE A 153 1.12 3.75 -27.54
N MET A 154 1.82 3.39 -26.45
CA MET A 154 3.28 3.28 -26.43
C MET A 154 3.84 2.18 -27.35
N ARG A 155 3.03 1.16 -27.69
CA ARG A 155 3.36 0.13 -28.68
C ARG A 155 3.01 0.53 -30.13
N GLY A 156 2.55 1.76 -30.36
CA GLY A 156 2.30 2.32 -31.69
C GLY A 156 0.83 2.31 -32.12
N ASP A 157 -0.11 1.84 -31.30
CA ASP A 157 -1.54 2.02 -31.55
C ASP A 157 -1.98 3.44 -31.17
N THR A 158 -1.74 4.39 -32.07
CA THR A 158 -2.07 5.81 -31.84
C THR A 158 -3.57 6.06 -31.68
N GLY A 159 -4.43 5.08 -31.97
CA GLY A 159 -5.88 5.14 -31.75
C GLY A 159 -6.31 4.64 -30.38
N ALA A 160 -5.41 4.09 -29.57
CA ALA A 160 -5.76 3.53 -28.26
C ALA A 160 -6.18 4.58 -27.22
N MET A 161 -5.70 5.82 -27.35
CA MET A 161 -6.00 6.94 -26.46
C MET A 161 -6.81 8.03 -27.16
N SER A 162 -7.70 8.69 -26.42
CA SER A 162 -8.39 9.90 -26.89
C SER A 162 -7.40 11.07 -27.04
N MET A 163 -7.75 12.06 -27.86
CA MET A 163 -6.92 13.27 -27.98
C MET A 163 -6.77 14.01 -26.63
N ASN A 164 -7.81 13.99 -25.80
CA ASN A 164 -7.77 14.58 -24.46
C ASN A 164 -6.78 13.84 -23.55
N ALA A 165 -6.77 12.51 -23.57
CA ALA A 165 -5.80 11.71 -22.83
C ALA A 165 -4.37 11.93 -23.35
N VAL A 166 -4.18 12.12 -24.67
CA VAL A 166 -2.87 12.48 -25.24
C VAL A 166 -2.43 13.88 -24.77
N ASN A 167 -3.33 14.87 -24.74
CA ASN A 167 -3.04 16.18 -24.17
C ASN A 167 -2.68 16.10 -22.69
N GLY A 168 -3.38 15.23 -21.94
CA GLY A 168 -3.10 14.93 -20.54
C GLY A 168 -1.72 14.32 -20.35
N MET A 169 -1.35 13.36 -21.19
CA MET A 169 -0.01 12.77 -21.19
C MET A 169 1.07 13.82 -21.45
N ILE A 170 0.86 14.75 -22.39
CA ILE A 170 1.80 15.85 -22.67
C ILE A 170 1.95 16.77 -21.46
N LEU A 171 0.85 17.08 -20.76
CA LEU A 171 0.90 17.85 -19.51
C LEU A 171 1.67 17.11 -18.42
N PHE A 172 1.36 15.82 -18.23
CA PHE A 172 1.93 14.94 -17.21
C PHE A 172 3.46 14.82 -17.32
N TYR A 173 3.98 14.65 -18.55
CA TYR A 173 5.41 14.59 -18.84
C TYR A 173 6.07 15.96 -19.06
N GLY A 174 5.30 17.04 -18.95
CA GLY A 174 5.74 18.40 -19.25
C GLY A 174 5.34 19.37 -18.13
N LYS A 175 4.45 20.30 -18.47
CA LYS A 175 4.07 21.45 -17.61
C LYS A 175 3.63 21.05 -16.20
N ALA A 176 2.96 19.90 -16.04
CA ALA A 176 2.43 19.47 -14.75
C ALA A 176 3.50 18.84 -13.83
N GLY A 177 4.66 18.44 -14.37
CA GLY A 177 5.77 17.89 -13.59
C GLY A 177 5.52 16.52 -12.96
N CYS A 178 4.35 15.88 -13.18
CA CYS A 178 3.98 14.62 -12.52
C CYS A 178 5.01 13.50 -12.76
N ALA A 179 5.61 13.47 -13.95
CA ALA A 179 6.62 12.49 -14.34
C ALA A 179 7.98 12.66 -13.63
N GLU A 180 8.20 13.71 -12.83
CA GLU A 180 9.40 13.84 -12.00
C GLU A 180 9.47 12.75 -10.92
N CYS A 181 8.32 12.24 -10.48
CA CYS A 181 8.22 11.12 -9.53
C CYS A 181 7.47 9.93 -10.14
N HIS A 182 6.42 10.17 -10.93
CA HIS A 182 5.62 9.12 -11.55
C HIS A 182 6.09 8.80 -12.96
N SER A 183 7.16 8.02 -13.10
CA SER A 183 7.77 7.73 -14.40
C SER A 183 8.03 6.24 -14.67
N GLY A 184 8.59 5.94 -15.84
CA GLY A 184 8.92 4.58 -16.23
C GLY A 184 7.70 3.70 -16.51
N LYS A 185 7.94 2.39 -16.56
CA LYS A 185 6.93 1.40 -16.95
C LYS A 185 5.73 1.37 -16.03
N PHE A 186 5.91 1.64 -14.74
CA PHE A 186 4.84 1.56 -13.73
C PHE A 186 4.36 2.93 -13.23
N GLN A 187 4.83 4.03 -13.84
CA GLN A 187 4.52 5.40 -13.40
C GLN A 187 4.86 5.62 -11.92
N THR A 188 6.04 5.15 -11.51
CA THR A 188 6.63 5.34 -10.18
C THR A 188 8.15 5.19 -10.30
N ASP A 189 8.87 6.05 -9.61
CA ASP A 189 10.32 5.95 -9.42
C ASP A 189 10.71 5.21 -8.12
N HIS A 190 9.71 4.70 -7.39
CA HIS A 190 9.83 4.03 -6.09
C HIS A 190 10.47 4.86 -4.96
N SER A 191 10.65 6.16 -5.18
CA SER A 191 11.20 7.06 -4.18
C SER A 191 10.19 7.40 -3.09
N PHE A 192 10.62 8.17 -2.10
CA PHE A 192 9.78 8.65 -1.00
C PHE A 192 9.67 10.17 -1.08
N ARG A 193 8.45 10.69 -0.94
CA ARG A 193 8.15 12.12 -1.05
C ARG A 193 7.19 12.57 0.03
N ALA A 194 7.43 13.76 0.55
CA ALA A 194 6.49 14.46 1.41
C ALA A 194 5.76 15.52 0.57
N ILE A 195 4.45 15.38 0.45
CA ILE A 195 3.61 16.26 -0.38
C ILE A 195 2.50 16.92 0.44
N ALA A 196 2.74 17.17 1.73
CA ALA A 196 1.74 17.72 2.65
C ALA A 196 0.37 16.98 2.61
N MET A 197 0.37 15.65 2.48
CA MET A 197 -0.90 14.90 2.51
C MET A 197 -1.61 15.09 3.85
N PRO A 198 -2.94 15.36 3.87
CA PRO A 198 -3.74 15.27 5.08
C PRO A 198 -3.53 13.92 5.79
N GLN A 199 -3.66 13.94 7.12
CA GLN A 199 -3.60 12.73 7.94
C GLN A 199 -4.92 12.52 8.67
N ILE A 200 -5.60 11.42 8.34
CA ILE A 200 -6.84 10.98 8.94
C ILE A 200 -6.66 9.63 9.65
N GLY A 201 -7.56 9.33 10.58
CA GLY A 201 -7.58 8.07 11.30
C GLY A 201 -6.68 8.05 12.55
N PRO A 202 -6.20 6.86 12.97
CA PRO A 202 -5.60 6.68 14.29
C PRO A 202 -4.11 7.02 14.40
N GLY A 203 -3.44 7.30 13.28
CA GLY A 203 -1.97 7.37 13.21
C GLY A 203 -1.30 6.00 13.28
N LYS A 204 0.04 5.98 13.28
CA LYS A 204 0.82 4.73 13.28
C LYS A 204 1.35 4.30 14.64
N GLY A 205 0.98 4.98 15.72
CA GLY A 205 1.48 4.69 17.06
C GLY A 205 2.97 5.00 17.24
N GLN A 206 3.58 5.67 16.26
CA GLN A 206 5.00 6.01 16.24
C GLN A 206 5.25 7.18 17.19
N THR A 207 6.36 7.14 17.92
CA THR A 207 6.76 8.24 18.79
C THR A 207 8.15 8.73 18.47
N GLN A 208 8.30 10.04 18.26
CA GLN A 208 9.56 10.74 18.02
C GLN A 208 9.56 12.10 18.75
N PRO A 209 10.70 12.80 18.87
CA PRO A 209 10.70 14.17 19.40
C PRO A 209 9.66 15.05 18.67
N GLY A 210 8.72 15.61 19.42
CA GLY A 210 7.61 16.39 18.86
C GLY A 210 6.31 15.60 18.56
N TYR A 211 6.38 14.27 18.48
CA TYR A 211 5.25 13.38 18.16
C TYR A 211 5.16 12.26 19.20
N ILE A 212 4.45 12.45 20.31
CA ILE A 212 4.57 11.57 21.49
C ILE A 212 3.32 10.74 21.83
N ASP A 213 2.19 10.99 21.17
CA ASP A 213 0.92 10.30 21.43
C ASP A 213 0.53 9.28 20.34
N GLY A 214 1.39 9.12 19.32
CA GLY A 214 1.23 8.11 18.28
C GLY A 214 0.12 8.39 17.26
N LEU A 215 -0.43 9.61 17.26
CA LEU A 215 -1.51 10.02 16.36
C LEU A 215 -1.04 10.40 14.95
N ASP A 216 0.24 10.70 14.78
CA ASP A 216 0.82 11.02 13.48
C ASP A 216 1.30 9.76 12.77
N ASP A 217 1.25 9.78 11.45
CA ASP A 217 1.93 8.82 10.59
C ASP A 217 3.20 9.47 10.04
N LEU A 218 4.36 9.05 10.54
CA LEU A 218 5.63 9.62 10.15
C LEU A 218 6.15 9.06 8.81
N GLY A 219 5.45 8.11 8.19
CA GLY A 219 5.86 7.50 6.93
C GLY A 219 7.23 6.84 7.03
N LEU A 220 8.12 7.16 6.09
CA LEU A 220 9.51 6.69 6.06
C LEU A 220 10.28 7.10 7.32
N GLY A 221 10.05 8.31 7.85
CA GLY A 221 10.73 8.81 9.04
C GLY A 221 10.50 7.92 10.27
N GLY A 222 9.36 7.23 10.34
CA GLY A 222 9.08 6.26 11.40
C GLY A 222 9.86 4.94 11.27
N GLU A 223 10.46 4.67 10.10
CA GLU A 223 11.34 3.51 9.86
C GLU A 223 12.83 3.90 9.93
N THR A 224 13.18 5.11 9.47
CA THR A 224 14.59 5.58 9.47
C THR A 224 14.99 6.25 10.78
N GLU A 225 14.02 6.73 11.56
CA GLU A 225 14.21 7.60 12.73
C GLU A 225 14.96 8.91 12.39
N ILE A 226 14.91 9.32 11.11
CA ILE A 226 15.50 10.57 10.61
C ILE A 226 14.38 11.60 10.46
N GLU A 227 14.52 12.75 11.14
CA GLU A 227 13.50 13.80 11.17
C GLU A 227 13.19 14.33 9.76
N GLU A 228 14.20 14.45 8.90
CA GLU A 228 14.05 14.90 7.51
C GLU A 228 13.26 13.92 6.63
N ASP A 229 13.03 12.68 7.07
CA ASP A 229 12.22 11.68 6.37
C ASP A 229 10.77 11.61 6.85
N ASN A 230 10.41 12.40 7.87
CA ASN A 230 9.05 12.46 8.37
C ASN A 230 8.07 12.87 7.27
N PHE A 231 6.91 12.21 7.28
CA PHE A 231 5.80 12.43 6.34
C PHE A 231 6.11 12.09 4.88
N LYS A 232 7.27 11.46 4.61
CA LYS A 232 7.55 10.93 3.28
C LYS A 232 6.91 9.56 3.11
N PHE A 233 6.18 9.39 2.02
CA PHE A 233 5.60 8.11 1.63
C PHE A 233 6.10 7.69 0.26
N ARG A 234 6.13 6.38 0.03
CA ARG A 234 6.55 5.80 -1.24
C ARG A 234 5.64 6.31 -2.36
N VAL A 235 6.23 6.76 -3.46
CA VAL A 235 5.51 7.14 -4.68
C VAL A 235 4.82 5.87 -5.24
N PRO A 236 3.49 5.78 -5.24
CA PRO A 236 2.79 4.58 -5.71
C PRO A 236 2.82 4.50 -7.25
N SER A 237 2.66 3.29 -7.78
CA SER A 237 2.39 3.10 -9.21
C SER A 237 1.05 3.74 -9.58
N LEU A 238 0.98 4.42 -10.72
CA LEU A 238 -0.30 4.95 -11.24
C LEU A 238 -1.05 3.98 -12.15
N ARG A 239 -0.55 2.75 -12.34
CA ARG A 239 -1.30 1.71 -13.05
C ARG A 239 -2.61 1.42 -12.33
N ASN A 240 -3.72 1.45 -13.08
CA ASN A 240 -5.07 1.32 -12.55
C ASN A 240 -5.48 2.37 -11.50
N VAL A 241 -4.80 3.53 -11.40
CA VAL A 241 -5.06 4.55 -10.36
C VAL A 241 -6.52 5.02 -10.31
N ALA A 242 -7.22 5.03 -11.44
CA ALA A 242 -8.63 5.41 -11.50
C ALA A 242 -9.58 4.44 -10.78
N LEU A 243 -9.09 3.27 -10.33
CA LEU A 243 -9.88 2.20 -9.72
C LEU A 243 -9.46 1.87 -8.28
N THR A 244 -8.44 2.54 -7.77
CA THR A 244 -7.80 2.21 -6.49
C THR A 244 -8.07 3.27 -5.43
N GLY A 245 -9.19 3.98 -5.56
CA GLY A 245 -9.66 4.92 -4.56
C GLY A 245 -10.06 4.20 -3.25
N PRO A 246 -10.15 4.93 -2.12
CA PRO A 246 -9.80 6.34 -1.97
C PRO A 246 -8.28 6.57 -2.11
N TRP A 247 -7.86 7.83 -2.24
CA TRP A 247 -6.47 8.19 -2.56
C TRP A 247 -5.75 8.86 -1.38
N GLY A 248 -4.42 8.71 -1.37
CA GLY A 248 -3.56 9.05 -0.23
C GLY A 248 -3.07 7.81 0.52
N HIS A 249 -2.07 7.97 1.37
CA HIS A 249 -1.52 6.87 2.18
C HIS A 249 -2.56 6.32 3.18
N ASP A 250 -3.51 7.15 3.59
CA ASP A 250 -4.60 6.90 4.55
C ASP A 250 -6.01 6.98 3.93
N GLY A 251 -6.11 7.34 2.64
CA GLY A 251 -7.38 7.45 1.94
C GLY A 251 -8.11 8.78 2.15
N ALA A 252 -7.39 9.87 2.44
CA ALA A 252 -7.97 11.20 2.64
C ALA A 252 -8.84 11.72 1.47
N TYR A 253 -8.60 11.31 0.22
CA TYR A 253 -9.36 11.81 -0.93
C TYR A 253 -10.36 10.78 -1.46
N ALA A 254 -11.64 11.14 -1.49
CA ALA A 254 -12.71 10.33 -2.09
C ALA A 254 -12.69 10.28 -3.62
N THR A 255 -11.99 11.22 -4.28
CA THR A 255 -12.01 11.37 -5.74
C THR A 255 -10.60 11.49 -6.31
N LEU A 256 -10.42 10.94 -7.52
CA LEU A 256 -9.16 11.05 -8.27
C LEU A 256 -8.83 12.51 -8.56
N GLU A 257 -9.85 13.30 -8.90
CA GLU A 257 -9.70 14.74 -9.14
C GLU A 257 -9.24 15.47 -7.87
N GLY A 258 -9.83 15.17 -6.71
CA GLY A 258 -9.45 15.77 -5.44
C GLY A 258 -7.97 15.57 -5.12
N VAL A 259 -7.47 14.33 -5.29
CA VAL A 259 -6.04 14.07 -5.06
C VAL A 259 -5.16 14.69 -6.15
N VAL A 260 -5.58 14.76 -7.41
CA VAL A 260 -4.82 15.48 -8.45
C VAL A 260 -4.72 16.97 -8.12
N ARG A 261 -5.80 17.60 -7.67
CA ARG A 261 -5.80 19.00 -7.24
C ARG A 261 -4.91 19.22 -6.02
N HIS A 262 -4.86 18.27 -5.08
CA HIS A 262 -3.88 18.30 -3.98
C HIS A 262 -2.45 18.41 -4.50
N HIS A 263 -2.06 17.58 -5.47
CA HIS A 263 -0.70 17.63 -6.03
C HIS A 263 -0.35 18.97 -6.70
N LEU A 264 -1.34 19.73 -7.17
CA LEU A 264 -1.11 21.02 -7.83
C LEU A 264 -0.79 22.14 -6.85
N ASP A 265 -1.27 22.09 -5.61
CA ASP A 265 -0.95 23.07 -4.57
C ASP A 265 -1.09 22.43 -3.17
N PRO A 266 -0.13 21.58 -2.76
CA PRO A 266 -0.37 20.65 -1.65
C PRO A 266 -0.51 21.32 -0.29
N VAL A 267 0.25 22.38 -0.05
CA VAL A 267 0.18 23.14 1.21
C VAL A 267 -1.15 23.87 1.33
N ASN A 268 -1.61 24.54 0.26
CA ASN A 268 -2.91 25.19 0.28
C ASN A 268 -4.06 24.18 0.38
N ALA A 269 -3.95 23.03 -0.30
CA ALA A 269 -4.93 21.95 -0.23
C ALA A 269 -5.01 21.33 1.18
N LEU A 270 -3.88 21.16 1.87
CA LEU A 270 -3.82 20.69 3.26
C LEU A 270 -4.54 21.66 4.22
N TYR A 271 -4.23 22.96 4.16
CA TYR A 271 -4.86 23.94 5.05
C TYR A 271 -6.36 24.11 4.80
N ASN A 272 -6.83 23.84 3.58
CA ASN A 272 -8.23 23.94 3.20
C ASN A 272 -8.88 22.56 3.00
N TYR A 273 -8.31 21.50 3.60
CA TYR A 273 -8.77 20.15 3.39
C TYR A 273 -10.23 19.98 3.83
N ASP A 274 -11.08 19.61 2.87
CA ASP A 274 -12.48 19.26 3.12
C ASP A 274 -12.57 17.85 3.73
N GLN A 275 -12.79 17.80 5.04
CA GLN A 275 -12.93 16.55 5.80
C GLN A 275 -14.08 15.66 5.32
N SER A 276 -15.05 16.19 4.54
CA SER A 276 -16.12 15.38 3.95
C SER A 276 -15.63 14.40 2.87
N GLN A 277 -14.40 14.57 2.39
CA GLN A 277 -13.76 13.63 1.46
C GLN A 277 -13.29 12.33 2.11
N ALA A 278 -13.15 12.29 3.44
CA ALA A 278 -12.78 11.06 4.13
C ALA A 278 -13.98 10.10 4.18
N VAL A 279 -13.90 8.98 3.44
CA VAL A 279 -14.94 7.95 3.43
C VAL A 279 -14.62 6.89 4.48
N LEU A 280 -14.87 7.22 5.76
CA LEU A 280 -14.62 6.33 6.89
C LEU A 280 -15.91 5.65 7.37
N PRO A 281 -15.92 4.32 7.57
CA PRO A 281 -17.03 3.66 8.24
C PRO A 281 -17.22 4.20 9.66
N ASP A 282 -18.48 4.34 10.08
CA ASP A 282 -18.81 4.68 11.47
C ASP A 282 -18.25 3.60 12.41
N ALA A 283 -17.40 4.02 13.34
CA ALA A 283 -16.73 3.16 14.30
C ALA A 283 -16.93 3.69 15.74
N GLY A 284 -18.04 4.39 15.99
CA GLY A 284 -18.43 4.84 17.31
C GLY A 284 -17.39 5.78 17.96
N SER A 285 -16.79 5.35 19.06
CA SER A 285 -15.81 6.17 19.80
C SER A 285 -14.53 6.43 19.01
N LEU A 286 -14.15 5.54 18.08
CA LEU A 286 -12.95 5.72 17.25
C LEU A 286 -13.04 6.97 16.36
N ASN A 287 -14.25 7.38 15.98
CA ASN A 287 -14.49 8.56 15.15
C ASN A 287 -13.93 9.85 15.76
N THR A 288 -13.80 9.91 17.08
CA THR A 288 -13.28 11.09 17.78
C THR A 288 -11.80 11.37 17.49
N ARG A 289 -11.07 10.37 16.98
CA ARG A 289 -9.64 10.48 16.68
C ARG A 289 -9.36 10.79 15.22
N ASP A 290 -10.31 10.56 14.32
CA ASP A 290 -10.10 10.53 12.86
C ASP A 290 -9.54 11.83 12.28
N PHE A 291 -9.76 12.96 12.93
CA PHE A 291 -9.29 14.27 12.46
C PHE A 291 -8.47 15.02 13.51
N LEU A 292 -7.97 14.36 14.56
CA LEU A 292 -7.22 15.06 15.61
C LEU A 292 -5.96 15.73 15.06
N VAL A 293 -5.24 15.08 14.14
CA VAL A 293 -4.08 15.67 13.46
C VAL A 293 -4.51 16.91 12.67
N MET A 294 -5.52 16.77 11.80
CA MET A 294 -6.04 17.89 10.98
C MET A 294 -6.68 19.03 11.78
N ASN A 295 -7.17 18.76 12.99
CA ASN A 295 -7.75 19.77 13.88
C ASN A 295 -6.72 20.43 14.82
N THR A 296 -5.45 20.04 14.74
CA THR A 296 -4.37 20.56 15.57
C THR A 296 -3.42 21.40 14.70
N PRO A 297 -3.47 22.75 14.78
CA PRO A 297 -2.72 23.63 13.89
C PRO A 297 -1.21 23.34 13.81
N ASP A 298 -0.55 23.11 14.95
CA ASP A 298 0.90 22.86 14.98
C ASP A 298 1.29 21.57 14.23
N ARG A 299 0.41 20.56 14.20
CA ARG A 299 0.64 19.32 13.45
C ARG A 299 0.45 19.52 11.96
N VAL A 300 -0.61 20.24 11.58
CA VAL A 300 -0.85 20.62 10.18
C VAL A 300 0.32 21.45 9.66
N GLU A 301 0.86 22.35 10.47
CA GLU A 301 2.06 23.13 10.13
C GLU A 301 3.30 22.23 9.95
N GLY A 302 3.50 21.23 10.80
CA GLY A 302 4.58 20.25 10.65
C GLY A 302 4.51 19.47 9.33
N ILE A 303 3.30 19.01 8.97
CA ILE A 303 3.04 18.33 7.69
C ILE A 303 3.27 19.28 6.50
N ALA A 304 2.80 20.53 6.60
CA ALA A 304 3.00 21.56 5.58
C ALA A 304 4.48 21.88 5.37
N ALA A 305 5.25 22.00 6.46
CA ALA A 305 6.68 22.33 6.43
C ALA A 305 7.53 21.23 5.79
N ALA A 306 7.09 19.98 5.81
CA ALA A 306 7.78 18.86 5.17
C ALA A 306 7.54 18.78 3.66
N ASN A 307 6.61 19.56 3.09
CA ASN A 307 6.27 19.49 1.67
C ASN A 307 7.46 19.80 0.74
N GLU A 308 7.62 18.95 -0.28
CA GLU A 308 8.71 19.04 -1.25
C GLU A 308 8.27 19.61 -2.61
N LEU A 309 6.95 19.77 -2.86
CA LEU A 309 6.41 20.22 -4.15
C LEU A 309 6.13 21.72 -4.19
N ALA A 310 6.46 22.35 -5.31
CA ALA A 310 6.03 23.72 -5.60
C ALA A 310 4.62 23.73 -6.23
N PRO A 311 3.80 24.78 -6.01
CA PRO A 311 2.52 24.90 -6.68
C PRO A 311 2.63 24.99 -8.20
N VAL A 312 1.71 24.32 -8.90
CA VAL A 312 1.60 24.26 -10.36
C VAL A 312 0.26 24.81 -10.81
N ASN A 313 0.29 25.84 -11.66
CA ASN A 313 -0.93 26.46 -12.17
C ASN A 313 -1.40 25.79 -13.47
N LEU A 314 -2.52 25.09 -13.40
CA LEU A 314 -3.24 24.52 -14.54
C LEU A 314 -4.64 25.13 -14.65
N THR A 315 -5.13 25.23 -15.88
CA THR A 315 -6.55 25.54 -16.14
C THR A 315 -7.42 24.32 -15.88
N GLU A 316 -8.72 24.52 -15.68
CA GLU A 316 -9.68 23.43 -15.50
C GLU A 316 -9.64 22.41 -16.66
N THR A 317 -9.53 22.88 -17.91
CA THR A 317 -9.40 21.99 -19.08
C THR A 317 -8.08 21.19 -19.07
N GLU A 318 -6.99 21.77 -18.58
CA GLU A 318 -5.73 21.03 -18.43
C GLU A 318 -5.84 19.95 -17.32
N ILE A 319 -6.58 20.23 -16.25
CA ILE A 319 -6.87 19.25 -15.19
C ILE A 319 -7.73 18.12 -15.76
N ASP A 320 -8.80 18.42 -16.49
CA ASP A 320 -9.65 17.40 -17.15
C ASP A 320 -8.82 16.49 -18.06
N HIS A 321 -7.89 17.05 -18.83
CA HIS A 321 -6.98 16.28 -19.66
C HIS A 321 -6.07 15.36 -18.83
N LEU A 322 -5.51 15.83 -17.71
CA LEU A 322 -4.73 14.97 -16.81
C LEU A 322 -5.56 13.80 -16.28
N ILE A 323 -6.81 14.04 -15.89
CA ILE A 323 -7.73 12.99 -15.43
C ILE A 323 -8.00 11.97 -16.54
N GLU A 324 -8.24 12.42 -17.79
CA GLU A 324 -8.37 11.54 -18.96
C GLU A 324 -7.11 10.68 -19.18
N PHE A 325 -5.92 11.24 -18.96
CA PHE A 325 -4.68 10.46 -19.01
C PHE A 325 -4.59 9.42 -17.88
N MET A 326 -4.99 9.75 -16.66
CA MET A 326 -5.03 8.79 -15.56
C MET A 326 -5.98 7.62 -15.85
N HIS A 327 -7.12 7.87 -16.49
CA HIS A 327 -8.01 6.80 -16.97
C HIS A 327 -7.38 5.96 -18.09
N ALA A 328 -6.52 6.53 -18.93
CA ALA A 328 -5.78 5.79 -19.94
C ALA A 328 -4.72 4.82 -19.35
N LEU A 329 -4.41 4.93 -18.04
CA LEU A 329 -3.56 3.99 -17.30
C LEU A 329 -4.33 2.77 -16.76
N THR A 330 -5.63 2.67 -17.04
CA THR A 330 -6.48 1.56 -16.59
C THR A 330 -6.49 0.41 -17.58
N ASP A 331 -6.04 -0.76 -17.12
CA ASP A 331 -6.18 -2.04 -17.81
C ASP A 331 -7.43 -2.75 -17.31
N THR A 332 -8.53 -2.60 -18.04
CA THR A 332 -9.82 -3.20 -17.67
C THR A 332 -9.81 -4.72 -17.68
N ASP A 333 -8.94 -5.36 -18.46
CA ASP A 333 -8.85 -6.82 -18.54
C ASP A 333 -8.21 -7.39 -17.26
N SER A 334 -7.28 -6.64 -16.65
CA SER A 334 -6.62 -7.01 -15.37
C SER A 334 -7.57 -7.08 -14.16
N ILE A 335 -8.77 -6.51 -14.27
CA ILE A 335 -9.77 -6.50 -13.19
C ILE A 335 -10.61 -7.79 -13.22
N ASP A 336 -10.74 -8.42 -14.39
CA ASP A 336 -11.52 -9.65 -14.54
C ASP A 336 -10.74 -10.88 -14.08
N ILE A 337 -10.72 -11.07 -12.77
CA ILE A 337 -10.05 -12.19 -12.11
C ILE A 337 -10.92 -13.44 -12.00
N ARG A 338 -12.08 -13.52 -12.67
CA ARG A 338 -12.98 -14.69 -12.57
C ARG A 338 -12.31 -16.00 -12.93
N HIS A 339 -11.31 -15.94 -13.82
CA HIS A 339 -10.50 -17.10 -14.21
C HIS A 339 -9.59 -17.61 -13.09
N ALA A 340 -9.29 -16.78 -12.09
CA ALA A 340 -8.43 -17.09 -10.95
C ALA A 340 -9.22 -17.45 -9.68
N ILE A 341 -10.54 -17.27 -9.66
CA ILE A 341 -11.39 -17.62 -8.51
C ILE A 341 -11.71 -19.12 -8.56
N PRO A 342 -11.32 -19.91 -7.54
CA PRO A 342 -11.64 -21.33 -7.51
C PRO A 342 -13.14 -21.56 -7.26
N MET A 343 -13.70 -22.64 -7.80
CA MET A 343 -15.11 -23.01 -7.61
C MET A 343 -15.47 -23.30 -6.15
N ARG A 344 -14.51 -23.76 -5.37
CA ARG A 344 -14.57 -23.91 -3.92
C ARG A 344 -13.17 -23.72 -3.34
N VAL A 345 -13.10 -23.26 -2.10
CA VAL A 345 -11.91 -23.44 -1.27
C VAL A 345 -12.00 -24.83 -0.59
N PRO A 346 -10.87 -25.49 -0.31
CA PRO A 346 -10.80 -26.71 0.49
C PRO A 346 -11.58 -26.72 1.80
#